data_AF-A0A7W5AQG1-F1
#
_entry.id   AF-A0A7W5AQG1-F1
#
_cell.length_a   1.000
_cell.length_b   1.000
_cell.length_c   1.000
_cell.angle_alpha   90.00
_cell.angle_beta   90.00
_cell.angle_gamma   90.00
#
_symmetry.space_group_name_H-M   'P 1'
#
loop_
_entity.id
_entity.type
_entity.pdbx_description
1 polymer ?
#
loop_
_entity_poly.entity_id
_entity_poly.type
_entity_poly.pdbx_seq_one_letter_code
_entity_poly.pdbx_strand_id
1 'polypeptide(L)'
;MSTPDVLSIGRLSKGLFVEYLGETTTDDLMVGMGDPEPVCDRLWHGHPGVIWEPAPQHVQVTWVGLEDTVQSFGFGYSCNDAGLYGLGVITASDYEERRCRVLAGHAPQE
;
A
#
# COMPACT_ATOMS: atom_id res chain seq x y z
N MET A 1 8.72 -4.44 17.93
CA MET A 1 8.06 -3.80 16.78
C MET A 1 7.47 -2.50 17.28
N SER A 2 7.84 -1.38 16.67
CA SER A 2 7.26 -0.07 16.98
C SER A 2 5.79 -0.07 16.58
N THR A 3 4.94 0.62 17.33
CA THR A 3 3.53 0.79 16.96
C THR A 3 3.44 1.56 15.64
N PRO A 4 2.72 1.07 14.62
CA PRO A 4 2.59 1.75 13.34
C PRO A 4 1.87 3.10 13.50
N ASP A 5 2.30 4.11 12.75
CA ASP A 5 1.67 5.44 12.70
C ASP A 5 0.44 5.39 11.78
N VAL A 6 -0.70 4.94 12.31
CA VAL A 6 -1.93 4.76 11.53
C VAL A 6 -2.39 6.07 10.90
N LEU A 7 -2.65 6.05 9.59
CA LEU A 7 -3.11 7.22 8.84
C LEU A 7 -4.49 7.68 9.34
N SER A 8 -4.58 8.95 9.74
CA SER A 8 -5.86 9.59 10.07
C SER A 8 -6.38 10.41 8.88
N ILE A 9 -7.71 10.58 8.80
CA ILE A 9 -8.37 11.37 7.75
C ILE A 9 -7.81 12.79 7.67
N GLY A 10 -7.49 13.41 8.82
CA GLY A 10 -6.95 14.77 8.87
C GLY A 10 -5.54 14.92 8.27
N ARG A 11 -4.82 13.81 8.05
CA ARG A 11 -3.50 13.77 7.39
C ARG A 11 -3.58 13.29 5.94
N LEU A 12 -4.76 12.85 5.50
CA LEU A 12 -4.96 12.30 4.16
C LEU A 12 -4.63 13.34 3.10
N SER A 13 -3.66 13.04 2.25
CA SER A 13 -3.14 13.96 1.25
C SER A 13 -2.50 13.20 0.09
N LYS A 14 -2.63 13.76 -1.11
CA LYS A 14 -1.96 13.24 -2.31
C LYS A 14 -0.44 13.35 -2.14
N GLY A 15 0.28 12.30 -2.54
CA GLY A 15 1.74 12.23 -2.44
C GLY A 15 2.27 11.77 -1.08
N LEU A 16 1.39 11.46 -0.13
CA LEU A 16 1.82 10.92 1.17
C LEU A 16 2.36 9.49 1.00
N PHE A 17 3.50 9.22 1.64
CA PHE A 17 4.09 7.87 1.70
C PHE A 17 3.40 7.05 2.77
N VAL A 18 2.94 5.86 2.38
CA VAL A 18 2.19 4.96 3.24
C VAL A 18 2.72 3.53 3.18
N GLU A 19 2.36 2.75 4.20
CA GLU A 19 2.53 1.30 4.24
C GLU A 19 1.18 0.59 4.34
N TYR A 20 1.09 -0.60 3.76
CA TYR A 20 -0.03 -1.52 3.99
C TYR A 20 0.07 -2.15 5.38
N LEU A 21 -0.96 -1.98 6.21
CA LEU A 21 -1.02 -2.56 7.56
C LEU A 21 -1.89 -3.82 7.65
N GLY A 22 -2.54 -4.23 6.55
CA GLY A 22 -3.32 -5.46 6.55
C GLY A 22 -2.44 -6.72 6.63
N GLU A 23 -3.10 -7.88 6.72
CA GLU A 23 -2.42 -9.16 6.70
C GLU A 23 -1.89 -9.48 5.30
N THR A 24 -0.68 -10.03 5.21
CA THR A 24 -0.22 -10.63 3.96
C THR A 24 -1.01 -11.91 3.71
N THR A 25 -2.00 -11.89 2.83
CA THR A 25 -2.70 -13.10 2.41
C THR A 25 -1.95 -13.78 1.26
N THR A 26 -1.93 -15.11 1.23
CA THR A 26 -1.33 -15.89 0.13
C THR A 26 -2.28 -16.15 -1.01
N ASP A 27 -3.58 -15.93 -0.78
CA ASP A 27 -4.66 -16.37 -1.64
C ASP A 27 -5.20 -15.25 -2.53
N ASP A 28 -4.92 -13.99 -2.19
CA ASP A 28 -5.31 -12.81 -2.96
C ASP A 28 -4.16 -12.38 -3.87
N LEU A 29 -4.07 -13.01 -5.04
CA LEU A 29 -3.20 -12.52 -6.10
C LEU A 29 -3.71 -11.16 -6.57
N MET A 30 -2.79 -10.18 -6.61
CA MET A 30 -3.01 -8.81 -7.07
C MET A 30 -2.78 -8.65 -8.58
N VAL A 31 -2.85 -9.76 -9.31
CA VAL A 31 -2.66 -9.86 -10.75
C VAL A 31 -3.90 -10.45 -11.41
N GLY A 32 -4.54 -9.70 -12.30
CA GLY A 32 -5.66 -10.17 -13.11
C GLY A 32 -5.23 -10.83 -14.42
N MET A 33 -6.16 -11.55 -15.07
CA MET A 33 -5.97 -12.03 -16.44
C MET A 33 -5.81 -10.84 -17.40
N GLY A 34 -4.64 -10.73 -18.03
CA GLY A 34 -4.33 -9.68 -19.01
C GLY A 34 -3.54 -8.50 -18.44
N ASP A 35 -3.27 -8.49 -17.12
CA ASP A 35 -2.34 -7.53 -16.53
C ASP A 35 -0.90 -7.82 -16.99
N PRO A 36 -0.04 -6.81 -17.13
CA PRO A 36 1.40 -7.04 -17.30
C PRO A 36 1.96 -7.81 -16.11
N GLU A 37 3.00 -8.63 -16.33
CA GLU A 37 3.65 -9.40 -15.28
C GLU A 37 4.22 -8.44 -14.22
N PRO A 38 3.68 -8.42 -12.99
CA PRO A 38 4.08 -7.44 -11.99
C PRO A 38 5.36 -7.88 -11.29
N VAL A 39 6.03 -6.91 -10.65
CA VAL A 39 7.27 -7.18 -9.90
C VAL A 39 6.99 -7.97 -8.62
N CYS A 40 5.76 -7.88 -8.11
CA CYS A 40 5.24 -8.71 -7.05
C CYS A 40 3.80 -9.14 -7.34
N ASP A 41 3.37 -10.25 -6.76
CA ASP A 41 2.04 -10.83 -7.02
C ASP A 41 1.00 -10.53 -5.92
N ARG A 42 1.38 -9.81 -4.86
CA ARG A 42 0.55 -9.56 -3.68
C ARG A 42 0.93 -8.28 -2.94
N LEU A 43 0.07 -7.84 -2.01
CA LEU A 43 0.40 -6.83 -1.00
C LEU A 43 0.95 -7.50 0.27
N TRP A 44 2.16 -7.11 0.68
CA TRP A 44 2.75 -7.55 1.95
C TRP A 44 2.42 -6.59 3.08
N HIS A 45 2.30 -7.08 4.31
CA HIS A 45 2.38 -6.19 5.47
C HIS A 45 3.66 -5.33 5.37
N GLY A 46 3.51 -4.01 5.52
CA GLY A 46 4.57 -3.04 5.32
C GLY A 46 4.77 -2.58 3.86
N HIS A 47 3.94 -3.02 2.90
CA HIS A 47 4.10 -2.71 1.47
C HIS A 47 4.14 -1.20 1.27
N PRO A 48 5.17 -0.63 0.62
CA PRO A 48 5.24 0.79 0.41
C PRO A 48 4.31 1.23 -0.73
N GLY A 49 3.64 2.37 -0.53
CA GLY A 49 2.80 3.00 -1.53
C GLY A 49 2.77 4.52 -1.40
N VAL A 50 2.18 5.16 -2.40
CA VAL A 50 1.97 6.62 -2.45
C VAL A 50 0.50 6.91 -2.68
N ILE A 51 -0.10 7.79 -1.87
CA ILE A 51 -1.49 8.19 -2.08
C ILE A 51 -1.61 8.96 -3.40
N TRP A 52 -2.38 8.40 -4.33
CA TRP A 52 -2.68 9.03 -5.62
C TRP A 52 -3.94 9.89 -5.56
N GLU A 53 -5.01 9.36 -4.96
CA GLU A 53 -6.31 10.02 -4.81
C GLU A 53 -6.77 9.95 -3.35
N PRO A 54 -6.78 11.09 -2.63
CA PRO A 54 -7.13 11.18 -1.21
C PRO A 54 -8.65 11.29 -0.97
N ALA A 55 -9.47 10.52 -1.69
CA ALA A 55 -10.92 10.52 -1.48
C ALA A 55 -11.26 9.70 -0.22
N PRO A 56 -11.85 10.27 0.85
CA PRO A 56 -12.08 9.54 2.10
C PRO A 56 -12.97 8.29 1.94
N GLN A 57 -13.89 8.33 0.97
CA GLN A 57 -14.77 7.21 0.64
C GLN A 57 -14.02 6.07 -0.09
N HIS A 58 -12.89 6.36 -0.73
CA HIS A 58 -12.12 5.41 -1.52
C HIS A 58 -10.70 5.94 -1.77
N VAL A 59 -9.82 5.78 -0.78
CA VAL A 59 -8.42 6.23 -0.91
C VAL A 59 -7.69 5.33 -1.91
N GLN A 60 -7.14 5.92 -2.98
CA GLN A 60 -6.33 5.16 -3.94
C GLN A 60 -4.84 5.35 -3.64
N VAL A 61 -4.13 4.23 -3.64
CA VAL A 61 -2.69 4.16 -3.40
C VAL A 61 -2.03 3.52 -4.61
N THR A 62 -0.96 4.12 -5.10
CA THR A 62 -0.04 3.51 -6.05
C THR A 62 0.95 2.64 -5.27
N TRP A 63 0.79 1.33 -5.36
CA TRP A 63 1.61 0.35 -4.64
C TRP A 63 2.83 -0.03 -5.47
N VAL A 64 4.01 -0.06 -4.83
CA VAL A 64 5.26 -0.41 -5.51
C VAL A 64 5.18 -1.83 -6.06
N GLY A 65 5.54 -2.03 -7.33
CA GLY A 65 5.54 -3.33 -8.00
C GLY A 65 4.16 -3.83 -8.45
N LEU A 66 3.10 -3.06 -8.19
CA LEU A 66 1.70 -3.33 -8.55
C LEU A 66 1.05 -2.12 -9.26
N GLU A 67 1.85 -1.17 -9.74
CA GLU A 67 1.37 0.12 -10.26
C GLU A 67 0.43 -0.03 -11.46
N ASP A 68 0.63 -1.09 -12.25
CA ASP A 68 -0.11 -1.37 -13.47
C ASP A 68 -1.19 -2.46 -13.31
N THR A 69 -1.40 -3.01 -12.10
CA THR A 69 -2.40 -4.08 -11.90
C THR A 69 -3.78 -3.52 -11.58
N VAL A 70 -4.82 -4.02 -12.26
CA VAL A 70 -6.18 -3.48 -12.08
C VAL A 70 -6.69 -3.66 -10.65
N GLN A 71 -6.27 -4.74 -9.99
CA GLN A 71 -6.66 -5.05 -8.62
C GLN A 71 -6.06 -4.06 -7.59
N SER A 72 -4.89 -3.48 -7.85
CA SER A 72 -4.29 -2.49 -6.94
C SER A 72 -5.13 -1.22 -6.81
N PHE A 73 -5.84 -0.83 -7.88
CA PHE A 73 -6.82 0.27 -7.87
C PHE A 73 -8.10 -0.06 -7.08
N GLY A 74 -8.42 -1.34 -6.93
CA GLY A 74 -9.62 -1.83 -6.23
C GLY A 74 -9.44 -1.98 -4.73
N PHE A 75 -8.20 -2.02 -4.22
CA PHE A 75 -7.91 -1.97 -2.78
C PHE A 75 -7.99 -0.52 -2.28
N GLY A 76 -9.21 0.01 -2.29
CA GLY A 76 -9.53 1.28 -1.66
C GLY A 76 -9.73 1.12 -0.15
N TYR A 77 -9.14 2.01 0.64
CA TYR A 77 -9.38 2.06 2.09
C TYR A 77 -10.53 3.04 2.35
N SER A 78 -11.60 2.55 2.96
CA SER A 78 -12.72 3.36 3.40
C SER A 78 -12.49 3.83 4.83
N CYS A 79 -12.67 5.12 5.09
CA CYS A 79 -12.71 5.61 6.46
C CYS A 79 -14.00 5.14 7.16
N ASN A 80 -13.90 4.66 8.40
CA ASN A 80 -15.04 4.60 9.32
C ASN A 80 -14.84 5.61 10.46
N ASP A 81 -15.83 5.75 11.35
CA ASP A 81 -15.78 6.68 12.50
C ASP A 81 -14.56 6.46 13.44
N ALA A 82 -13.84 5.36 13.28
CA ALA A 82 -12.65 4.99 14.06
C ALA A 82 -11.31 5.12 13.30
N GLY A 83 -11.31 5.46 11.98
CA GLY A 83 -10.10 5.74 11.21
C GLY A 83 -10.03 5.06 9.83
N LEU A 84 -8.87 5.21 9.15
CA LEU A 84 -8.51 4.46 7.93
C LEU A 84 -7.69 3.23 8.36
N TYR A 85 -8.37 2.15 8.78
CA TYR A 85 -7.68 0.91 9.13
C TYR A 85 -7.05 0.28 7.89
N GLY A 86 -5.75 0.02 7.96
CA GLY A 86 -5.00 -0.65 6.88
C GLY A 86 -3.91 0.19 6.21
N LEU A 87 -3.78 1.49 6.56
CA LEU A 87 -2.70 2.35 6.09
C LEU A 87 -1.91 2.94 7.25
N GLY A 88 -0.59 2.79 7.21
CA GLY A 88 0.36 3.48 8.09
C GLY A 88 1.08 4.57 7.32
N VAL A 89 1.49 5.65 7.99
CA VAL A 89 2.33 6.69 7.41
C VAL A 89 3.79 6.35 7.65
N ILE A 90 4.60 6.43 6.60
CA ILE A 90 6.04 6.16 6.66
C ILE A 90 6.84 7.36 6.19
N THR A 91 8.11 7.41 6.59
CA THR A 91 9.01 8.47 6.11
C THR A 91 9.41 8.22 4.66
N ALA A 92 9.92 9.25 3.98
CA ALA A 92 10.47 9.10 2.63
C ALA A 92 11.66 8.11 2.59
N SER A 93 12.46 8.07 3.65
CA SER A 93 13.58 7.15 3.78
C SER A 93 13.09 5.69 3.89
N ASP A 94 12.12 5.44 4.77
CA ASP A 94 11.53 4.10 4.91
C ASP A 94 10.85 3.65 3.62
N TYR A 95 10.17 4.57 2.94
CA TYR A 95 9.56 4.30 1.64
C TYR A 95 10.60 3.82 0.63
N GLU A 96 11.72 4.55 0.47
CA GLU A 96 12.71 4.19 -0.54
C GLU A 96 13.43 2.87 -0.20
N GLU A 97 13.72 2.62 1.08
CA GLU A 97 14.32 1.35 1.51
C GLU A 97 13.42 0.17 1.15
N ARG A 98 12.14 0.25 1.51
CA ARG A 98 11.17 -0.82 1.24
C ARG A 98 10.88 -0.95 -0.25
N ARG A 99 10.82 0.17 -0.97
CA ARG A 99 10.65 0.21 -2.42
C ARG A 99 11.77 -0.57 -3.12
N CYS A 100 13.03 -0.33 -2.72
CA CYS A 100 14.17 -1.07 -3.26
C CYS A 100 14.03 -2.58 -3.04
N ARG A 101 13.56 -3.00 -1.85
CA ARG A 101 13.37 -4.42 -1.52
C ARG A 101 12.28 -5.06 -2.39
N VAL A 102 11.12 -4.42 -2.50
CA VAL A 102 10.01 -4.91 -3.33
C VAL A 102 10.45 -5.03 -4.79
N LEU A 103 11.15 -4.04 -5.33
CA LEU A 103 11.63 -4.07 -6.71
C LEU A 103 12.71 -5.13 -6.95
N ALA A 104 13.37 -5.62 -5.89
CA ALA A 104 14.29 -6.75 -5.93
C ALA A 104 13.59 -8.12 -5.71
N GLY A 105 12.26 -8.15 -5.57
CA GLY A 105 11.49 -9.37 -5.35
C GLY A 105 11.47 -9.84 -3.89
N HIS A 106 11.75 -8.96 -2.93
CA HIS A 106 11.76 -9.26 -1.50
C HIS A 106 10.58 -8.61 -0.76
N ALA A 107 10.21 -9.19 0.38
CA ALA A 107 9.26 -8.58 1.29
C ALA A 107 9.79 -7.22 1.80
N PRO A 108 8.90 -6.23 2.03
CA PRO A 108 9.27 -4.86 2.36
C PRO A 108 9.89 -4.73 3.76
N GLN A 109 9.50 -5.61 4.69
CA GLN A 109 10.04 -5.70 6.03
C GLN A 109 10.49 -7.15 6.28
N GLU A 110 11.75 -7.32 6.69
CA GLU A 110 12.29 -8.56 7.26
C GLU A 110 12.85 -8.28 8.66
#